data_AF-M6K4U1-F1
#
_entry.id   AF-M6K4U1-F1
#
_cell.length_a   1.000
_cell.length_b   1.000
_cell.length_c   1.000
_cell.angle_alpha   90.00
_cell.angle_beta   90.00
_cell.angle_gamma   90.00
#
_symmetry.space_group_name_H-M   'P 1'
#
loop_
_entity.id
_entity.type
_entity.pdbx_description
1 polymer ?
#
loop_
_entity_poly.entity_id
_entity_poly.type
_entity_poly.pdbx_seq_one_letter_code
_entity_poly.pdbx_strand_id
1 'polypeptide(L)' 'MDAPNILTQTEAIERAEQVKQIGYEIHLDLKTGSSTYQGETKISFFIPEREKENSK' A
#
# COMPACT_ATOMS: atom_id res chain seq x y z
N MET A 1 -22.17 -14.42 -8.84
CA MET A 1 -20.72 -14.47 -8.59
C MET A 1 -20.21 -13.09 -8.93
N ASP A 2 -19.97 -12.25 -7.93
CA ASP A 2 -19.35 -10.94 -8.13
C ASP A 2 -17.94 -11.17 -8.64
N ALA A 3 -17.63 -10.65 -9.83
CA ALA A 3 -16.28 -10.70 -10.36
C ALA A 3 -15.33 -10.08 -9.32
N PRO A 4 -14.17 -10.69 -9.06
CA PRO A 4 -13.17 -10.06 -8.21
C PRO A 4 -12.92 -8.67 -8.80
N ASN A 5 -13.02 -7.65 -7.96
CA ASN A 5 -12.95 -6.23 -8.31
C ASN A 5 -11.49 -5.88 -8.72
N ILE A 6 -11.01 -6.54 -9.78
CA ILE A 6 -9.66 -6.47 -10.31
C ILE A 6 -9.62 -5.25 -11.21
N LEU A 7 -8.79 -4.29 -10.84
CA LEU A 7 -8.51 -3.13 -11.66
C LEU A 7 -7.84 -3.57 -12.96
N THR A 8 -8.24 -2.94 -14.05
CA THR A 8 -7.46 -2.96 -15.28
C THR A 8 -6.09 -2.29 -15.05
N GLN A 9 -5.14 -2.54 -15.95
CA GLN A 9 -3.80 -1.94 -15.85
C GLN A 9 -3.86 -0.42 -15.78
N THR A 10 -4.71 0.21 -16.59
CA THR A 10 -4.90 1.67 -16.61
C THR A 10 -5.43 2.18 -15.27
N GLU A 11 -6.48 1.55 -14.73
CA GLU A 11 -7.05 1.95 -13.43
C GLU A 11 -6.05 1.75 -12.28
N ALA A 12 -5.22 0.72 -12.35
CA ALA A 12 -4.15 0.49 -11.38
C ALA A 12 -3.09 1.60 -11.42
N ILE A 13 -2.70 2.05 -12.62
CA ILE A 13 -1.75 3.15 -12.80
C ILE A 13 -2.35 4.47 -12.28
N GLU A 14 -3.59 4.79 -12.67
CA GLU A 14 -4.28 6.01 -12.21
C GLU A 14 -4.39 6.06 -10.68
N ARG A 15 -4.68 4.93 -10.02
CA ARG A 15 -4.69 4.88 -8.55
C ARG A 15 -3.30 5.01 -7.94
N ALA A 16 -2.27 4.46 -8.56
CA ALA A 16 -0.90 4.60 -8.08
C ALA A 16 -0.44 6.06 -8.12
N GLU A 17 -0.82 6.83 -9.14
CA GLU A 17 -0.50 8.26 -9.27
C GLU A 17 -1.15 9.13 -8.18
N GLN A 18 -2.25 8.65 -7.57
CA GLN A 18 -2.94 9.34 -6.48
C GLN A 18 -2.23 9.18 -5.13
N VAL A 19 -1.33 8.20 -4.98
CA VAL A 19 -0.55 8.01 -3.76
C VAL A 19 0.41 9.18 -3.58
N LYS A 20 0.28 9.90 -2.47
CA LYS A 20 1.17 11.04 -2.14
C LYS A 20 2.25 10.69 -1.14
N GLN A 21 2.02 9.66 -0.34
CA GLN A 21 2.97 9.21 0.66
C GLN A 21 2.91 7.69 0.79
N ILE A 22 4.08 7.10 1.03
CA ILE A 22 4.23 5.66 1.27
C ILE A 22 4.91 5.52 2.64
N GLY A 23 4.25 4.80 3.54
CA GLY A 23 4.83 4.37 4.82
C GLY A 23 5.22 2.91 4.75
N TYR A 24 6.35 2.54 5.36
CA TYR A 24 6.78 1.16 5.47
C TYR A 24 7.18 0.84 6.90
N GLU A 25 6.88 -0.37 7.32
CA GLU A 25 7.26 -0.93 8.60
C GLU A 25 7.80 -2.33 8.34
N ILE A 26 9.01 -2.60 8.86
CA ILE A 26 9.72 -3.85 8.63
C ILE A 26 10.06 -4.43 10.00
N HIS A 27 9.51 -5.61 10.29
CA HIS A 27 9.85 -6.39 11.47
C HIS A 27 10.71 -7.57 11.06
N LEU A 28 11.82 -7.76 11.77
CA LEU A 28 12.73 -8.88 11.58
C LEU A 28 12.91 -9.62 12.90
N ASP A 29 12.56 -10.90 12.93
CA ASP A 29 12.89 -11.79 14.04
C ASP A 29 14.29 -12.38 13.78
N LEU A 30 15.26 -11.88 14.54
CA LEU A 30 16.66 -12.30 14.47
C LEU A 30 16.97 -13.23 15.65
N LYS A 31 17.34 -14.48 15.35
CA LYS A 31 17.75 -15.46 16.34
C LYS A 31 19.27 -15.63 16.32
N THR A 32 19.90 -15.45 17.47
CA THR A 32 21.36 -15.61 17.63
C THR A 32 21.80 -17.00 17.16
N GLY A 33 22.84 -17.06 16.32
CA GLY A 33 23.37 -18.30 15.76
C GLY A 33 22.62 -18.85 14.54
N SER A 34 21.52 -18.21 14.12
CA SER A 34 20.84 -18.51 12.86
C SER A 34 21.45 -17.72 11.70
N SER A 35 21.54 -18.33 10.53
CA SER A 35 21.88 -17.65 9.26
C SER A 35 20.65 -17.14 8.51
N THR A 36 19.45 -17.44 9.00
CA THR A 36 18.18 -17.01 8.42
C THR A 36 17.35 -16.23 9.44
N TYR A 37 16.51 -15.33 8.91
CA TYR A 37 15.58 -14.52 9.68
C TYR A 37 14.18 -14.62 9.09
N GLN A 38 13.18 -14.44 9.95
CA GLN A 38 11.80 -14.26 9.51
C GLN A 38 11.50 -12.77 9.47
N GLY A 39 10.91 -12.32 8.37
CA GLY A 39 10.52 -10.93 8.20
C GLY A 39 9.04 -10.77 7.95
N GLU A 40 8.46 -9.70 8.48
CA GLU A 40 7.15 -9.19 8.11
C GLU A 40 7.30 -7.74 7.65
N THR A 41 6.72 -7.42 6.50
CA THR A 41 6.73 -6.06 5.95
C THR A 41 5.30 -5.58 5.76
N LYS A 42 5.01 -4.41 6.30
CA LYS A 42 3.76 -3.70 6.07
C LYS A 42 4.04 -2.45 5.24
N ILE A 43 3.36 -2.32 4.11
CA ILE A 43 3.42 -1.14 3.23
C ILE A 43 2.06 -0.45 3.29
N SER A 44 2.06 0.84 3.60
CA SER A 44 0.88 1.68 3.69
C SER A 44 0.95 2.76 2.61
N PHE A 45 -0.09 2.85 1.78
CA PHE A 45 -0.22 3.85 0.73
C PHE A 45 -1.22 4.92 1.18
N PHE A 46 -0.81 6.17 1.20
CA PHE A 46 -1.65 7.30 1.60
C PHE A 46 -2.11 8.06 0.37
N ILE A 47 -3.43 8.08 0.17
CA ILE A 47 -4.10 8.89 -0.83
C ILE A 47 -4.78 10.02 -0.05
N PRO A 48 -4.48 11.30 -0.32
CA PRO A 48 -5.16 12.40 0.35
C PRO A 48 -6.65 12.33 0.06
N GLU A 49 -7.47 12.67 1.06
CA GLU A 49 -8.89 12.91 0.77
C GLU A 49 -8.97 13.97 -0.32
N ARG A 50 -9.73 13.70 -1.39
CA ARG A 50 -10.06 14.75 -2.35
C ARG A 50 -10.66 15.89 -1.53
N GLU A 51 -10.06 17.08 -1.62
CA GLU A 51 -10.69 18.28 -1.10
C GLU A 51 -12.13 18.27 -1.62
N LYS A 52 -13.11 18.18 -0.72
CA LYS A 52 -14.50 18.35 -1.11
C LYS A 52 -14.55 19.75 -1.68
N GLU A 53 -14.64 19.84 -3.01
CA GLU A 53 -14.99 21.05 -3.72
C GLU A 53 -16.24 21.60 -3.01
N ASN A 54 -16.04 22.65 -2.21
CA ASN A 54 -17.12 23.40 -1.62
C ASN A 54 -17.83 24.09 -2.77
N SER A 55 -18.69 23.37 -3.49
CA SER A 55 -19.69 23.94 -4.36
C SER A 55 -20.74 24.59 -3.45
N LYS A 56 -20.56 25.88 -3.20
CA LYS A 56 -21.60 26.78 -2.72
C LYS A 56 -21.88 27.82 -3.79
#